data_AF-A0A081FVR1-F1
#
_entry.id   AF-A0A081FVR1-F1
#
_cell.length_a   1.000
_cell.length_b   1.000
_cell.length_c   1.000
_cell.angle_alpha   90.00
_cell.angle_beta   90.00
_cell.angle_gamma   90.00
#
_symmetry.space_group_name_H-M   'P 1'
#
loop_
_entity.id
_entity.type
_entity.pdbx_description
1 polymer ?
#
loop_
_entity_poly.entity_id
_entity_poly.type
_entity_poly.pdbx_seq_one_letter_code
_entity_poly.pdbx_strand_id
1 'polypeptide(L)'
;MKFSKEEKAFVIQWINRQFEKNPLFPSKCVVEDKDGTPGVSKGHVKAYKGWSKTAPKRSQIQDWIDEWLNKADRKALKEALESQPKVSEEPAAEAAVETSKEAG
;
A
#
# COMPACT_ATOMS: atom_id res chain seq x y z
N MET A 1 4.61 -5.93 9.41
CA MET A 1 3.13 -5.79 9.33
C MET A 1 2.52 -7.19 9.18
N LYS A 2 1.38 -7.47 9.82
CA LYS A 2 0.61 -8.70 9.58
C LYS A 2 -0.82 -8.34 9.13
N PHE A 3 -1.29 -9.00 8.07
CA PHE A 3 -2.65 -8.86 7.52
C PHE A 3 -3.40 -10.18 7.66
N SER A 4 -4.72 -10.14 7.72
CA SER A 4 -5.63 -11.27 7.92
C SER A 4 -5.93 -12.01 6.62
N LYS A 5 -6.66 -13.14 6.70
CA LYS A 5 -7.01 -13.93 5.51
C LYS A 5 -7.95 -13.16 4.56
N GLU A 6 -8.85 -12.38 5.13
CA GLU A 6 -9.83 -11.55 4.41
C GLU A 6 -9.14 -10.41 3.64
N GLU A 7 -8.13 -9.80 4.27
CA GLU A 7 -7.32 -8.72 3.69
C GLU A 7 -6.38 -9.21 2.57
N LYS A 8 -6.17 -10.53 2.44
CA LYS A 8 -5.24 -11.13 1.46
C LYS A 8 -5.51 -10.66 0.03
N ALA A 9 -6.77 -10.67 -0.38
CA ALA A 9 -7.14 -10.30 -1.74
C ALA A 9 -6.80 -8.83 -2.02
N PHE A 10 -7.07 -7.95 -1.06
CA PHE A 10 -6.70 -6.55 -1.15
C PHE A 10 -5.19 -6.35 -1.19
N VAL A 11 -4.43 -7.03 -0.34
CA VAL A 11 -2.96 -6.93 -0.34
C VAL A 11 -2.39 -7.33 -1.70
N ILE A 12 -2.90 -8.41 -2.31
CA ILE A 12 -2.50 -8.83 -3.66
C ILE A 12 -2.82 -7.73 -4.68
N GLN A 13 -4.05 -7.21 -4.66
CA GLN A 13 -4.49 -6.16 -5.57
C GLN A 13 -3.67 -4.87 -5.40
N TRP A 14 -3.38 -4.49 -4.16
CA TRP A 14 -2.58 -3.33 -3.83
C TRP A 14 -1.17 -3.47 -4.40
N ILE A 15 -0.50 -4.61 -4.18
CA ILE A 15 0.85 -4.87 -4.71
C ILE A 15 0.85 -4.81 -6.25
N ASN A 16 -0.12 -5.45 -6.91
CA ASN A 16 -0.26 -5.37 -8.37
C ASN A 16 -0.40 -3.92 -8.85
N ARG A 17 -1.29 -3.16 -8.22
CA ARG A 17 -1.51 -1.75 -8.54
C ARG A 17 -0.27 -0.88 -8.32
N GLN A 18 0.56 -1.19 -7.32
CA GLN A 18 1.84 -0.50 -7.12
C GLN A 18 2.80 -0.78 -8.28
N PHE A 19 2.92 -2.02 -8.73
CA PHE A 19 3.75 -2.34 -9.90
C PHE A 19 3.25 -1.67 -11.19
N GLU A 20 1.94 -1.48 -11.34
CA GLU A 20 1.36 -0.83 -12.53
C GLU A 20 1.47 0.70 -12.51
N LYS A 21 1.27 1.33 -11.34
CA LYS A 21 1.19 2.80 -11.22
C LYS A 21 2.47 3.46 -10.77
N ASN A 22 3.31 2.73 -10.02
CA ASN A 22 4.51 3.26 -9.41
C ASN A 22 5.73 2.60 -10.04
N PRO A 23 6.36 3.24 -11.04
CA PRO A 23 7.53 2.67 -11.71
C PRO A 23 8.70 2.46 -10.75
N LEU A 24 8.73 3.14 -9.61
CA LEU A 24 9.78 3.05 -8.58
C LEU A 24 9.50 2.01 -7.48
N PHE A 25 8.39 1.28 -7.56
CA PHE A 25 8.04 0.29 -6.54
C PHE A 25 8.71 -1.07 -6.81
N PRO A 26 9.25 -1.78 -5.80
CA PRO A 26 9.32 -1.40 -4.39
C PRO A 26 10.44 -0.39 -4.11
N SER A 27 10.19 0.52 -3.17
CA SER A 27 11.08 1.66 -2.85
C SER A 27 12.48 1.24 -2.41
N LYS A 28 12.63 0.00 -1.92
CA LYS A 28 13.92 -0.63 -1.60
C LYS A 28 14.85 -0.80 -2.81
N CYS A 29 14.30 -0.79 -4.03
CA CYS A 29 15.02 -1.03 -5.27
C CYS A 29 15.30 0.26 -6.07
N VAL A 30 14.99 1.42 -5.51
CA VAL A 30 15.31 2.71 -6.11
C VAL A 30 16.80 2.97 -5.96
N VAL A 31 17.46 3.30 -7.06
CA VAL A 31 18.84 3.78 -7.07
C VAL A 31 18.84 5.18 -7.66
N GLU A 32 19.59 6.07 -7.03
CA GLU A 32 19.87 7.38 -7.61
C GLU A 32 20.93 7.20 -8.69
N ASP A 33 20.58 7.52 -9.92
CA ASP A 33 21.52 7.53 -11.02
C ASP A 33 22.42 8.78 -10.96
N LYS A 34 23.52 8.79 -11.72
CA LYS A 34 24.50 9.88 -11.68
C LYS A 34 23.92 11.26 -12.04
N ASP A 35 22.80 11.29 -12.76
CA ASP A 35 22.06 12.49 -13.15
C ASP A 35 20.98 12.92 -12.14
N GLY A 36 20.94 12.30 -10.95
CA GLY A 36 19.94 12.60 -9.91
C GLY A 36 18.53 12.13 -10.25
N THR A 37 18.37 11.36 -11.34
CA THR A 37 17.08 10.75 -11.70
C THR A 37 16.91 9.45 -10.92
N PRO A 38 15.79 9.25 -10.21
CA PRO A 38 15.52 7.98 -9.53
C PRO A 38 15.28 6.88 -10.58
N GLY A 39 16.19 5.93 -10.64
CA GLY A 39 16.13 4.76 -11.50
C GLY A 39 15.68 3.52 -10.74
N VAL A 40 15.15 2.54 -11.46
CA VAL A 40 14.92 1.19 -10.92
C VAL A 40 16.14 0.32 -11.13
N SER A 41 16.65 -0.22 -10.03
CA SER A 41 17.73 -1.20 -10.10
C SER A 41 17.23 -2.56 -10.59
N LYS A 42 18.16 -3.47 -10.93
CA LYS A 42 17.83 -4.90 -11.23
C LYS A 42 17.00 -5.57 -10.12
N GLY A 43 17.04 -5.04 -8.90
CA GLY A 43 16.18 -5.43 -7.79
C GLY A 43 14.68 -5.31 -8.09
N HIS A 44 14.25 -4.28 -8.82
CA HIS A 44 12.85 -4.09 -9.21
C HIS A 44 12.34 -5.27 -10.04
N VAL A 45 13.09 -5.64 -11.09
CA VAL A 45 12.73 -6.78 -11.96
C VAL A 45 12.72 -8.09 -11.18
N LYS A 46 13.64 -8.25 -10.21
CA LYS A 46 13.70 -9.44 -9.36
C LYS A 46 12.51 -9.50 -8.39
N ALA A 47 12.11 -8.36 -7.82
CA ALA A 47 10.93 -8.24 -6.98
C ALA A 47 9.66 -8.63 -7.75
N TYR A 48 9.48 -8.06 -8.95
CA TYR A 48 8.33 -8.36 -9.82
C TYR A 48 8.29 -9.84 -10.21
N LYS A 49 9.42 -10.40 -10.67
CA LYS A 49 9.51 -11.84 -10.99
C LYS A 49 9.26 -12.73 -9.78
N GLY A 50 9.73 -12.32 -8.60
CA GLY A 50 9.44 -13.00 -7.34
C GLY A 50 7.95 -13.02 -7.07
N TRP A 51 7.30 -11.85 -7.17
CA TRP A 51 5.87 -11.67 -6.96
C TRP A 51 5.02 -12.50 -7.94
N SER A 52 5.36 -12.50 -9.23
CA SER A 52 4.65 -13.30 -10.24
C SER A 52 4.73 -14.81 -9.98
N LYS A 53 5.76 -15.27 -9.24
CA LYS A 53 5.91 -16.67 -8.83
C LYS A 53 5.36 -16.96 -7.43
N THR A 54 5.09 -15.93 -6.64
CA THR A 54 4.57 -16.06 -5.29
C THR A 54 3.20 -16.72 -5.35
N ALA A 55 3.07 -17.87 -4.71
CA ALA A 55 1.78 -18.53 -4.58
C ALA A 55 0.81 -17.61 -3.81
N PRO A 56 -0.51 -17.65 -4.08
CA PRO A 56 -1.52 -16.84 -3.37
C PRO A 56 -1.79 -17.35 -1.94
N LYS A 57 -0.75 -17.81 -1.23
CA LYS A 57 -0.75 -18.23 0.16
C LYS A 57 -0.32 -17.05 1.02
N ARG A 58 -1.04 -16.81 2.12
CA ARG A 58 -0.79 -15.70 3.06
C ARG A 58 0.67 -15.64 3.49
N SER A 59 1.25 -16.77 3.91
CA SER A 59 2.64 -16.83 4.37
C SER A 59 3.65 -16.47 3.28
N GLN A 60 3.40 -16.87 2.03
CA GLN A 60 4.29 -16.58 0.89
C GLN A 60 4.23 -15.09 0.50
N ILE A 61 3.03 -14.51 0.52
CA ILE A 61 2.84 -13.07 0.30
C ILE A 61 3.52 -12.28 1.42
N GLN A 62 3.41 -12.75 2.66
CA GLN A 62 3.99 -12.09 3.82
C GLN A 62 5.52 -12.16 3.81
N ASP A 63 6.08 -13.29 3.40
CA ASP A 63 7.52 -13.46 3.19
C ASP A 63 8.03 -12.52 2.09
N TRP A 64 7.31 -12.44 0.97
CA TRP A 64 7.63 -11.50 -0.11
C TRP A 64 7.57 -10.04 0.36
N ILE A 65 6.53 -9.67 1.13
CA ILE A 65 6.42 -8.33 1.73
C ILE A 65 7.60 -8.06 2.64
N ASP A 66 8.03 -9.05 3.42
CA ASP A 66 9.14 -8.84 4.35
C ASP A 66 10.48 -8.66 3.60
N GLU A 67 10.70 -9.47 2.58
CA GLU A 67 11.90 -9.43 1.75
C GLU A 67 12.03 -8.13 0.94
N TRP A 68 10.93 -7.69 0.31
CA TRP A 68 10.95 -6.64 -0.72
C TRP A 68 10.47 -5.27 -0.26
N LEU A 69 9.50 -5.20 0.67
CA LEU A 69 8.94 -3.91 1.12
C LEU A 69 9.76 -3.31 2.25
N ASN A 70 10.17 -2.06 2.10
CA ASN A 70 10.82 -1.30 3.16
C ASN A 70 9.79 -0.81 4.20
N LYS A 71 10.27 -0.14 5.25
CA LYS A 71 9.40 0.35 6.33
C LYS A 71 8.34 1.34 5.85
N ALA A 72 8.65 2.16 4.84
CA ALA A 72 7.72 3.13 4.26
C ALA A 72 6.64 2.42 3.41
N ASP A 73 7.03 1.49 2.55
CA ASP A 73 6.09 0.70 1.74
C ASP A 73 5.13 -0.11 2.62
N ARG A 74 5.65 -0.72 3.69
CA ARG A 74 4.84 -1.45 4.68
C ARG A 74 3.88 -0.53 5.43
N LYS A 75 4.29 0.71 5.70
CA LYS A 75 3.42 1.72 6.33
C LYS A 75 2.29 2.11 5.37
N ALA A 76 2.61 2.41 4.12
CA ALA A 76 1.61 2.75 3.10
C ALA A 76 0.61 1.62 2.86
N LEU A 77 1.06 0.36 2.87
CA LEU A 77 0.18 -0.80 2.77
C LEU A 77 -0.74 -0.92 4.01
N LYS A 78 -0.21 -0.66 5.22
CA LYS A 78 -1.01 -0.65 6.45
C LYS A 78 -2.07 0.46 6.42
N GLU A 79 -1.69 1.67 6.02
CA GLU A 79 -2.60 2.81 5.88
C GLU A 79 -3.69 2.55 4.82
N ALA A 80 -3.36 1.86 3.73
CA ALA A 80 -4.31 1.46 2.71
C ALA A 80 -5.30 0.38 3.20
N LEU A 81 -4.86 -0.52 4.08
CA LEU A 81 -5.73 -1.49 4.74
C LEU A 81 -6.66 -0.82 5.75
N GLU A 82 -6.15 0.15 6.52
CA GLU A 82 -6.92 0.90 7.50
C GLU A 82 -7.92 1.88 6.84
N SER A 83 -7.58 2.41 5.66
CA SER A 83 -8.44 3.27 4.83
C SER A 83 -9.41 2.49 3.94
N GLN A 84 -9.41 1.16 3.98
CA GLN A 84 -10.54 0.45 3.40
C GLN A 84 -11.80 0.90 4.14
N PRO A 85 -12.88 1.28 3.43
CA PRO A 85 -14.16 1.44 4.08
C PRO A 85 -14.48 0.08 4.65
N LYS A 86 -14.31 -0.06 5.97
CA LYS A 86 -14.97 -1.12 6.71
C LYS A 86 -16.42 -0.95 6.31
N VAL A 87 -17.00 -1.95 5.64
CA VAL A 87 -18.45 -2.04 5.52
C VAL A 87 -18.93 -2.27 6.95
N SER A 88 -19.05 -1.18 7.68
CA SER A 88 -19.46 -1.06 9.06
C SER A 88 -20.17 0.28 9.08
N GLU A 89 -21.41 0.22 8.59
CA GLU A 89 -22.56 0.91 9.16
C GLU A 89 -22.24 2.28 9.77
N GLU A 90 -22.34 3.32 8.94
CA GLU A 90 -22.49 4.68 9.42
C GLU A 90 -24.00 4.94 9.58
N PRO A 91 -24.54 5.10 10.81
CA PRO A 91 -25.75 5.87 10.99
C PRO A 91 -25.39 7.35 10.78
N ALA A 92 -26.14 7.98 9.86
CA ALA A 92 -26.12 9.40 9.59
C ALA A 92 -26.06 10.23 10.88
N ALA A 93 -24.94 10.89 11.11
CA ALA A 93 -24.81 11.94 12.11
C ALA A 93 -23.83 13.01 11.60
N GLU A 94 -24.09 13.56 10.41
CA GLU A 94 -23.56 14.87 10.06
C GLU A 94 -24.36 15.94 10.81
N ALA A 95 -23.81 16.25 11.99
CA ALA A 95 -23.52 17.59 12.47
C ALA A 95 -24.55 18.69 12.16
N ALA A 96 -25.35 19.00 13.18
CA ALA A 96 -25.85 20.33 13.43
C ALA A 96 -24.70 21.36 13.34
N VAL A 97 -24.83 22.31 12.42
CA VAL A 97 -24.05 23.56 12.46
C VAL A 97 -24.82 24.55 13.33
N GLU A 98 -24.50 24.56 14.61
CA GLU A 98 -24.74 25.71 15.47
C GLU A 98 -23.49 26.60 15.36
N THR A 99 -23.63 27.78 14.79
CA THR A 99 -22.78 28.91 15.18
C THR A 99 -23.54 30.21 15.04
N SER A 100 -23.52 30.92 16.17
CA SER A 100 -24.24 32.12 16.52
C SER A 100 -23.74 33.37 15.78
N LYS A 101 -24.53 34.45 15.90
CA LYS A 101 -24.10 35.79 16.37
C LYS A 101 -24.41 36.97 15.42
N GLU A 102 -25.47 37.70 15.80
CA GLU A 102 -25.48 39.15 16.11
C GLU A 102 -24.96 40.14 15.04
N ALA A 103 -25.86 40.95 14.46
CA ALA A 103 -25.80 42.42 14.37
C ALA A 103 -26.87 42.94 13.39
N GLY A 104 -27.70 43.88 13.87
CA GLY A 104 -28.68 44.62 13.05
C GLY A 104 -29.85 45.12 13.88
#